data_AF-A0A1I5FPD1-F1
#
_entry.id   AF-A0A1I5FPD1-F1
#
_cell.length_a   1.000
_cell.length_b   1.000
_cell.length_c   1.000
_cell.angle_alpha   90.00
_cell.angle_beta   90.00
_cell.angle_gamma   90.00
#
_symmetry.space_group_name_H-M   'P 1'
#
loop_
_entity.id
_entity.type
_entity.pdbx_description
1 polymer ?
#
loop_
_entity_poly.entity_id
_entity_poly.type
_entity_poly.pdbx_seq_one_letter_code
_entity_poly.pdbx_strand_id
1 'polypeptide(L)' 'MPAKTIADTARLSALLDEALMLADALQLPIAAIHIDQARAQLGIDTAAD' A
#
# COMPACT_ATOMS: atom_id res chain seq x y z
N MET A 1 -9.02 -2.56 21.67
CA MET A 1 -9.40 -2.18 20.29
C MET A 1 -8.35 -2.70 19.27
N PRO A 2 -8.19 -4.01 19.10
CA PRO A 2 -7.31 -4.56 18.05
C PRO A 2 -8.00 -4.66 16.68
N ALA A 3 -9.31 -4.97 16.66
CA ALA A 3 -10.07 -5.17 15.42
C ALA A 3 -10.21 -3.91 14.55
N LYS A 4 -10.33 -2.73 15.17
CA LYS A 4 -10.38 -1.44 14.46
C LYS A 4 -9.06 -1.17 13.72
N THR A 5 -7.94 -1.42 14.40
CA THR A 5 -6.60 -1.27 13.83
C THR A 5 -6.36 -2.20 12.64
N ILE A 6 -6.81 -3.46 12.73
CA ILE A 6 -6.69 -4.43 11.61
C ILE A 6 -7.53 -3.97 10.40
N ALA A 7 -8.76 -3.52 10.62
CA ALA A 7 -9.62 -3.02 9.55
C ALA A 7 -9.06 -1.74 8.90
N ASP A 8 -8.45 -0.86 9.69
CA ASP A 8 -7.79 0.35 9.20
C ASP A 8 -6.53 0.02 8.39
N THR A 9 -5.74 -0.99 8.79
CA THR A 9 -4.59 -1.49 8.02
C THR A 9 -5.01 -2.10 6.69
N ALA A 10 -6.08 -2.91 6.66
CA ALA A 10 -6.59 -3.50 5.42
C ALA A 10 -7.10 -2.43 4.44
N ARG A 11 -7.83 -1.42 4.95
CA ARG A 11 -8.28 -0.28 4.13
C ARG A 11 -7.09 0.52 3.58
N LEU A 12 -6.08 0.76 4.42
CA LEU A 12 -4.88 1.48 4.00
C LEU A 12 -4.12 0.72 2.90
N SER A 13 -3.99 -0.61 3.02
CA SER A 13 -3.39 -1.46 1.98
C SER A 13 -4.08 -1.28 0.64
N ALA A 14 -5.41 -1.39 0.60
CA ALA A 14 -6.18 -1.25 -0.62
C ALA A 14 -5.99 0.14 -1.29
N LEU A 15 -5.95 1.20 -0.49
CA LEU A 15 -5.69 2.55 -1.01
C LEU A 15 -4.28 2.71 -1.58
N LEU A 16 -3.28 2.04 -1.00
CA LEU A 16 -1.91 2.05 -1.52
C LEU A 16 -1.80 1.26 -2.82
N ASP A 17 -2.52 0.15 -2.97
CA ASP A 17 -2.60 -0.59 -4.23
C ASP A 17 -3.22 0.25 -5.35
N GLU A 18 -4.34 0.93 -5.06
CA GLU A 18 -4.98 1.85 -6.01
C GLU A 18 -4.05 3.02 -6.39
N ALA A 19 -3.35 3.59 -5.41
CA ALA A 19 -2.41 4.67 -5.64
C ALA A 19 -1.22 4.23 -6.51
N LEU A 20 -0.72 3.00 -6.34
CA LEU A 20 0.37 2.46 -7.14
C LEU A 20 -0.05 2.31 -8.61
N MET A 21 -1.22 1.71 -8.86
CA MET A 21 -1.77 1.60 -10.22
C MET A 21 -1.95 2.97 -10.88
N LEU A 22 -2.39 3.98 -10.11
CA LEU A 22 -2.54 5.34 -10.61
C LEU A 22 -1.18 5.98 -10.92
N ALA A 23 -0.18 5.79 -10.07
CA ALA A 23 1.17 6.29 -10.28
C ALA A 23 1.79 5.70 -11.56
N ASP A 24 1.60 4.41 -11.81
CA ASP A 24 2.03 3.75 -13.04
C ASP A 24 1.31 4.31 -14.27
N ALA A 25 -0.02 4.46 -14.20
CA ALA A 25 -0.83 5.00 -15.30
C ALA A 25 -0.44 6.45 -15.67
N LEU A 26 -0.05 7.25 -14.68
CA LEU A 26 0.39 8.63 -14.87
C LEU A 26 1.89 8.76 -15.16
N GLN A 27 2.63 7.64 -15.23
CA GLN A 27 4.09 7.61 -15.39
C GLN A 27 4.82 8.47 -14.34
N LEU A 28 4.44 8.29 -13.07
CA LEU A 28 5.03 8.99 -11.92
C LEU A 28 5.94 8.03 -11.12
N PRO A 29 7.16 7.72 -11.59
CA PRO A 29 8.00 6.68 -11.01
C PRO A 29 8.43 6.97 -9.57
N ILE A 30 8.66 8.24 -9.21
CA ILE A 30 9.01 8.61 -7.83
C ILE A 30 7.83 8.36 -6.88
N ALA A 31 6.60 8.61 -7.32
CA ALA A 31 5.42 8.33 -6.52
C ALA A 31 5.26 6.82 -6.30
N ALA A 32 5.42 6.01 -7.35
CA ALA A 32 5.38 4.55 -7.25
C ALA A 32 6.42 4.01 -6.25
N ILE A 33 7.67 4.48 -6.31
CA ILE A 33 8.73 4.07 -5.37
C ILE A 33 8.35 4.37 -3.91
N HIS A 34 7.79 5.56 -3.63
CA HIS A 34 7.39 5.91 -2.27
C HIS A 34 6.18 5.10 -1.79
N ILE A 35 5.25 4.75 -2.69
CA ILE A 35 4.10 3.91 -2.37
C ILE A 35 4.56 2.49 -2.03
N ASP A 36 5.48 1.92 -2.82
CA ASP A 36 6.07 0.61 -2.53
C ASP A 36 6.81 0.59 -1.19
N GLN A 37 7.58 1.65 -0.88
CA GLN A 37 8.23 1.76 0.43
C GLN A 37 7.23 1.81 1.58
N ALA A 38 6.10 2.52 1.41
CA ALA A 38 5.04 2.56 2.41
C ALA A 38 4.38 1.18 2.59
N ARG A 39 4.16 0.43 1.50
CA ARG A 39 3.63 -0.94 1.55
C ARG A 39 4.55 -1.91 2.28
N ALA A 40 5.86 -1.83 2.00
CA ALA A 40 6.87 -2.65 2.66
C ALA A 40 6.91 -2.38 4.18
N GLN A 41 6.78 -1.12 4.60
CA GLN A 41 6.73 -0.75 6.03
C GLN A 41 5.49 -1.28 6.76
N LEU A 42 4.39 -1.50 6.05
CA LEU A 42 3.17 -2.10 6.58
C LEU A 42 3.21 -3.63 6.62
N GLY A 43 4.26 -4.25 6.06
CA GLY A 43 4.34 -5.72 5.91
C GLY A 43 3.35 -6.30 4.91
N ILE A 44 2.79 -5.47 4.03
CA ILE A 44 1.79 -5.89 3.02
C ILE A 44 2.42 -6.84 1.99
N ASP A 45 3.67 -6.62 1.62
CA ASP A 45 4.37 -7.42 0.60
C ASP A 45 4.92 -8.75 1.15
N THR A 46 4.84 -8.99 2.46
CA THR A 46 5.35 -10.20 3.13
C THR A 46 4.29 -11.27 3.40
N ALA A 47 3.02 -11.06 3.05
CA ALA A 47 1.92 -12.00 3.32
C ALA A 47 1.56 -12.91 2.12
N ALA A 48 2.44 -13.00 1.11
CA ALA A 48 2.32 -13.96 0.01
C ALA A 48 3.29 -15.13 0.22
N ASP A 49 3.00 -15.98 1.20
CA ASP A 49 3.52 -17.36 1.34
C ASP A 49 2.38 -18.28 1.78
#